data_AF-A0A2P8NAG4-F1
#
_entry.id   AF-A0A2P8NAG4-F1
#
_cell.length_a   1.000
_cell.length_b   1.000
_cell.length_c   1.000
_cell.angle_alpha   90.00
_cell.angle_beta   90.00
_cell.angle_gamma   90.00
#
_symmetry.space_group_name_H-M   'P 1'
#
loop_
_entity.id
_entity.type
_entity.pdbx_description
1 polymer ?
#
loop_
_entity_poly.entity_id
_entity_poly.type
_entity_poly.pdbx_seq_one_letter_code
_entity_poly.pdbx_strand_id
1 'polypeptide(L)'
;MMSSNNNNGDVGMAVGLVVAGLACLALMAFFAAAFIAFVMTVLALFAWNRPLRIGRKFVITPEEARGFVKRGLAGMGLVPFFFVLLDVLLGVTIEWDFLPYMALFGYVAGSLGIEVLMAEMDDAVPDQAWPQEQRPALPEPETRPVAEKPAPFRYATWDDEEEQA
;
A
#
# COMPACT_ATOMS: atom_id res chain seq x y z
N MET A 1 52.05 -42.08 -12.42
CA MET A 1 51.54 -40.75 -12.02
C MET A 1 50.22 -40.56 -12.75
N MET A 2 49.09 -40.79 -12.09
CA MET A 2 47.80 -40.73 -12.75
C MET A 2 46.72 -40.15 -11.84
N SER A 3 46.02 -39.18 -12.41
CA SER A 3 44.65 -38.76 -12.14
C SER A 3 44.35 -38.03 -10.83
N SER A 4 44.34 -36.70 -10.92
CA SER A 4 43.51 -35.84 -10.09
C SER A 4 42.67 -34.97 -11.03
N ASN A 5 41.45 -35.40 -11.35
CA ASN A 5 40.46 -34.57 -12.09
C ASN A 5 39.00 -34.87 -11.69
N ASN A 6 38.76 -35.35 -10.47
CA ASN A 6 37.41 -35.67 -9.95
C ASN A 6 36.70 -34.40 -9.42
N ASN A 7 37.41 -33.53 -8.69
CA ASN A 7 36.77 -32.45 -7.92
C ASN A 7 36.01 -31.39 -8.74
N ASN A 8 36.30 -31.23 -10.03
CA ASN A 8 35.61 -30.25 -10.88
C ASN A 8 34.16 -30.64 -11.18
N GLY A 9 33.84 -31.95 -11.20
CA GLY A 9 32.48 -32.44 -11.42
C GLY A 9 31.58 -32.20 -10.20
N ASP A 10 32.10 -32.50 -9.01
CA ASP A 10 31.36 -32.33 -7.75
C ASP A 10 31.10 -30.85 -7.42
N VAL A 11 32.09 -29.98 -7.65
CA VAL A 11 31.92 -28.53 -7.45
C VAL A 11 30.92 -27.97 -8.45
N GLY A 12 30.97 -28.38 -9.73
CA GLY A 12 30.00 -27.95 -10.74
C GLY A 12 28.57 -28.38 -10.41
N MET A 13 28.39 -29.61 -9.90
CA MET A 13 27.09 -30.10 -9.46
C MET A 13 26.57 -29.35 -8.23
N ALA A 14 27.41 -29.10 -7.24
CA ALA A 14 27.04 -28.34 -6.05
C ALA A 14 26.62 -26.90 -6.39
N VAL A 15 27.39 -26.21 -7.23
CA VAL A 15 27.07 -24.86 -7.71
C VAL A 15 25.75 -24.88 -8.49
N GLY A 16 25.56 -25.85 -9.38
CA GLY A 16 24.32 -26.01 -10.15
C GLY A 16 23.09 -26.18 -9.27
N LEU A 17 23.19 -27.02 -8.22
CA LEU A 17 22.10 -27.22 -7.25
C LEU A 17 21.77 -25.94 -6.47
N VAL A 18 22.78 -25.17 -6.05
CA VAL A 18 22.56 -23.90 -5.36
C VAL A 18 21.87 -22.90 -6.28
N VAL A 19 22.34 -22.73 -7.52
CA VAL A 19 21.73 -21.81 -8.48
C VAL A 19 20.30 -22.23 -8.82
N ALA A 20 20.06 -23.52 -9.05
CA ALA A 20 18.71 -24.05 -9.30
C ALA A 20 17.78 -23.83 -8.10
N GLY A 21 18.28 -24.06 -6.87
CA GLY A 21 17.53 -23.80 -5.64
C GLY A 21 17.16 -22.33 -5.49
N LEU A 22 18.11 -21.42 -5.73
CA LEU A 22 17.88 -19.97 -5.71
C LEU A 22 16.88 -19.53 -6.79
N ALA A 23 17.01 -20.06 -8.01
CA ALA A 23 16.07 -19.78 -9.09
C ALA A 23 14.64 -20.25 -8.74
N CYS A 24 14.51 -21.43 -8.14
CA CYS A 24 13.22 -21.96 -7.69
C CYS A 24 12.58 -21.08 -6.61
N LEU A 25 13.36 -20.64 -5.62
CA LEU A 25 12.90 -19.71 -4.59
C LEU A 25 12.49 -18.35 -5.17
N ALA A 26 13.28 -17.81 -6.09
CA ALA A 26 12.98 -16.56 -6.78
C ALA A 26 11.68 -16.65 -7.60
N LEU A 27 11.48 -17.76 -8.34
CA LEU A 27 10.24 -18.02 -9.06
C LEU A 27 9.05 -18.13 -8.12
N MET A 28 9.18 -18.86 -7.01
CA MET A 28 8.11 -19.00 -6.02
C MET A 28 7.72 -17.64 -5.42
N ALA A 29 8.71 -16.82 -5.04
CA ALA A 29 8.48 -15.47 -4.53
C ALA A 29 7.82 -14.58 -5.59
N PHE A 30 8.25 -14.69 -6.85
CA PHE A 30 7.65 -13.97 -7.96
C PHE A 30 6.18 -14.36 -8.19
N PHE A 31 5.86 -15.66 -8.18
CA PHE A 31 4.47 -16.12 -8.31
C PHE A 31 3.58 -15.64 -7.16
N ALA A 32 4.09 -15.65 -5.93
CA ALA A 32 3.38 -15.08 -4.78
C ALA A 32 3.14 -13.58 -4.95
N ALA A 33 4.15 -12.81 -5.36
CA ALA A 33 4.01 -11.38 -5.66
C ALA A 33 3.02 -11.13 -6.80
N ALA A 34 3.07 -11.93 -7.87
CA ALA A 34 2.13 -11.83 -8.99
C ALA A 34 0.69 -12.08 -8.55
N PHE A 35 0.47 -13.06 -7.69
CA PHE A 35 -0.84 -13.35 -7.12
C PHE A 35 -1.35 -12.19 -6.24
N ILE A 36 -0.50 -11.63 -5.39
CA ILE A 36 -0.85 -10.45 -4.57
C ILE A 36 -1.19 -9.27 -5.47
N ALA A 37 -0.36 -8.99 -6.49
CA ALA A 37 -0.59 -7.92 -7.45
C ALA A 37 -1.92 -8.11 -8.18
N PHE A 38 -2.26 -9.34 -8.57
CA PHE A 38 -3.54 -9.67 -9.19
C PHE A 38 -4.72 -9.36 -8.26
N VAL A 39 -4.68 -9.85 -7.01
CA VAL A 39 -5.74 -9.59 -6.03
C VAL A 39 -5.89 -8.09 -5.75
N MET A 40 -4.78 -7.38 -5.56
CA MET A 40 -4.78 -5.93 -5.35
C MET A 40 -5.31 -5.17 -6.57
N THR A 41 -5.02 -5.63 -7.78
CA THR A 41 -5.59 -5.05 -9.01
C THR A 41 -7.10 -5.20 -9.04
N VAL A 42 -7.62 -6.38 -8.70
CA VAL A 42 -9.07 -6.61 -8.61
C VAL A 42 -9.71 -5.70 -7.55
N LEU A 43 -9.10 -5.58 -6.37
CA LEU A 43 -9.56 -4.67 -5.32
C LEU A 43 -9.52 -3.20 -5.76
N ALA A 44 -8.49 -2.80 -6.49
CA ALA A 44 -8.34 -1.46 -7.05
C ALA A 44 -9.45 -1.13 -8.06
N LEU A 45 -9.88 -2.11 -8.87
CA LEU A 45 -11.02 -1.94 -9.77
C LEU A 45 -12.34 -1.71 -9.01
N PHE A 46 -12.54 -2.39 -7.87
CA PHE A 46 -13.71 -2.13 -7.01
C PHE A 46 -13.62 -0.79 -6.29
N ALA A 47 -12.42 -0.37 -5.88
CA ALA A 47 -12.17 0.90 -5.21
C ALA A 47 -12.08 2.10 -6.19
N TRP A 48 -12.28 1.89 -7.49
CA TRP A 48 -11.93 2.86 -8.54
C TRP A 48 -12.63 4.22 -8.42
N ASN A 49 -13.87 4.22 -7.93
CA ASN A 49 -14.70 5.43 -7.78
C ASN A 49 -15.17 5.68 -6.35
N ARG A 50 -14.98 4.71 -5.44
CA ARG A 50 -15.41 4.82 -4.04
C ARG A 50 -14.37 4.14 -3.15
N PRO A 51 -14.03 4.73 -1.98
CA PRO A 51 -13.08 4.13 -1.07
C PRO A 51 -13.59 2.76 -0.62
N LEU A 52 -12.72 1.75 -0.71
CA LEU A 52 -13.04 0.40 -0.27
C LEU A 52 -12.43 0.18 1.11
N ARG A 53 -13.29 -0.04 2.10
CA ARG A 53 -12.87 -0.29 3.47
C ARG A 53 -12.81 -1.80 3.73
N ILE A 54 -11.61 -2.31 3.98
CA ILE A 54 -11.36 -3.72 4.33
C ILE A 54 -11.15 -3.76 5.86
N GLY A 55 -12.17 -4.22 6.58
CA GLY A 55 -12.16 -4.23 8.04
C GLY A 55 -12.28 -2.84 8.67
N ARG A 56 -11.70 -2.63 9.86
CA ARG A 56 -11.79 -1.33 10.57
C ARG A 56 -10.66 -0.37 10.22
N LYS A 57 -9.49 -0.89 9.86
CA LYS A 57 -8.23 -0.11 9.74
C LYS A 57 -7.76 0.11 8.31
N PHE A 58 -8.10 -0.76 7.36
CA PHE A 58 -7.58 -0.65 6.01
C PHE A 58 -8.62 0.01 5.11
N VAL A 59 -8.26 1.16 4.52
CA VAL A 59 -9.08 1.88 3.56
C VAL A 59 -8.22 2.07 2.32
N ILE A 60 -8.65 1.50 1.20
CA ILE A 60 -8.04 1.75 -0.10
C ILE A 60 -8.73 2.98 -0.68
N THR A 61 -7.97 4.06 -0.87
CA THR A 61 -8.50 5.27 -1.51
C THR A 61 -8.56 5.09 -3.03
N PRO A 62 -9.50 5.75 -3.74
CA PRO A 62 -9.54 5.73 -5.20
C PRO A 62 -8.24 6.22 -5.85
N GLU A 63 -7.55 7.16 -5.21
CA GLU A 63 -6.27 7.71 -5.63
C GLU A 63 -5.16 6.65 -5.57
N GLU A 64 -5.05 5.93 -4.46
CA GLU A 64 -4.12 4.80 -4.29
C GLU A 64 -4.41 3.69 -5.31
N ALA A 65 -5.68 3.31 -5.47
CA ALA A 65 -6.10 2.28 -6.42
C ALA A 65 -5.69 2.62 -7.85
N ARG A 66 -5.93 3.86 -8.29
CA ARG A 66 -5.52 4.33 -9.62
C ARG A 66 -4.00 4.43 -9.73
N GLY A 67 -3.32 4.89 -8.69
CA GLY A 67 -1.86 4.98 -8.63
C GLY A 67 -1.21 3.61 -8.77
N PHE A 68 -1.73 2.59 -8.08
CA PHE A 68 -1.27 1.20 -8.16
C PHE A 68 -1.37 0.65 -9.59
N VAL A 69 -2.55 0.78 -10.21
CA VAL A 69 -2.78 0.30 -11.59
C VAL A 69 -1.93 1.07 -12.61
N LYS A 70 -1.81 2.40 -12.47
CA LYS A 70 -0.97 3.21 -13.37
C LYS A 70 0.50 2.81 -13.30
N ARG A 71 1.04 2.58 -12.10
CA ARG A 71 2.43 2.14 -11.91
C ARG A 71 2.66 0.74 -12.47
N GLY A 72 1.71 -0.18 -12.25
CA GLY A 72 1.72 -1.49 -12.89
C GLY A 72 1.73 -1.41 -14.42
N LEU A 73 0.84 -0.61 -15.02
CA LEU A 73 0.79 -0.41 -16.48
C LEU A 73 2.07 0.25 -17.02
N ALA A 74 2.62 1.22 -16.31
CA ALA A 74 3.90 1.83 -16.67
C ALA A 74 5.03 0.80 -16.68
N GLY A 75 5.12 -0.05 -15.64
CA GLY A 75 6.10 -1.13 -15.59
C GLY A 75 5.90 -2.18 -16.69
N MET A 76 4.64 -2.53 -17.00
CA MET A 76 4.28 -3.46 -18.07
C MET A 76 4.81 -3.02 -19.44
N GLY A 77 4.84 -1.71 -19.72
CA GLY A 77 5.41 -1.17 -20.96
C GLY A 77 6.92 -0.94 -20.88
N LEU A 78 7.41 -0.45 -19.74
CA LEU A 78 8.81 -0.04 -19.58
C LEU A 78 9.77 -1.24 -19.62
N VAL A 79 9.37 -2.38 -19.06
CA VAL A 79 10.22 -3.58 -19.05
C VAL A 79 10.44 -4.14 -20.46
N PRO A 80 9.40 -4.47 -21.27
CA PRO A 80 9.61 -4.88 -22.65
C PRO A 80 10.38 -3.86 -23.48
N PHE A 81 10.11 -2.56 -23.29
CA PHE A 81 10.84 -1.50 -23.97
C PHE A 81 12.34 -1.53 -23.64
N PHE A 82 12.68 -1.72 -22.37
CA PHE A 82 14.07 -1.86 -21.93
C PHE A 82 14.74 -3.09 -22.55
N PHE A 83 14.03 -4.21 -22.63
CA PHE A 83 14.55 -5.40 -23.31
C PHE A 83 14.81 -5.15 -24.80
N VAL A 84 13.88 -4.53 -25.54
CA VAL A 84 14.11 -4.14 -26.94
C VAL A 84 15.33 -3.22 -27.08
N LEU A 85 15.53 -2.30 -26.13
CA LEU A 85 16.73 -1.46 -26.11
C LEU A 85 18.01 -2.30 -25.93
N LEU A 86 18.00 -3.34 -25.08
CA LEU A 86 19.13 -4.26 -24.91
C LEU A 86 19.40 -5.09 -26.16
N ASP A 87 18.37 -5.55 -26.87
CA ASP A 87 18.54 -6.25 -28.15
C ASP A 87 19.22 -5.35 -29.18
N VAL A 88 18.79 -4.09 -29.31
CA VAL A 88 19.40 -3.14 -30.24
C VAL A 88 20.83 -2.76 -29.84
N LEU A 89 21.11 -2.56 -28.55
CA LEU A 89 22.42 -2.08 -28.08
C LEU A 89 23.46 -3.20 -27.90
N LEU A 90 23.05 -4.39 -27.47
CA LEU A 90 23.93 -5.50 -27.10
C LEU A 90 23.81 -6.69 -28.06
N GLY A 91 22.84 -6.67 -28.99
CA GLY A 91 22.58 -7.79 -29.90
C GLY A 91 21.99 -9.02 -29.21
N VAL A 92 21.34 -8.84 -28.06
CA VAL A 92 20.74 -9.95 -27.30
C VAL A 92 19.43 -10.35 -27.96
N THR A 93 19.43 -11.51 -28.63
CA THR A 93 18.24 -12.04 -29.28
C THR A 93 17.12 -12.31 -28.28
N ILE A 94 16.06 -11.51 -28.35
CA ILE A 94 14.85 -11.71 -27.54
C ILE A 94 13.89 -12.61 -28.30
N GLU A 95 13.47 -13.67 -27.63
CA GLU A 95 12.38 -14.50 -28.11
C GLU A 95 11.04 -13.87 -27.72
N TRP A 96 10.27 -13.47 -28.74
CA TRP A 96 9.02 -12.74 -28.59
C TRP A 96 7.92 -13.54 -27.89
N ASP A 97 8.05 -14.87 -27.84
CA ASP A 97 7.14 -15.74 -27.07
C ASP A 97 7.20 -15.44 -25.56
N PHE A 98 8.30 -14.84 -25.08
CA PHE A 98 8.42 -14.41 -23.69
C PHE A 98 7.79 -13.04 -23.39
N LEU A 99 7.28 -12.32 -24.39
CA LEU A 99 6.71 -10.99 -24.22
C LEU A 99 5.61 -10.94 -23.14
N PRO A 100 4.67 -11.90 -23.05
CA PRO A 100 3.64 -11.89 -21.99
C PRO A 100 4.25 -12.00 -20.59
N TYR A 101 5.32 -12.80 -20.44
CA TYR A 101 6.01 -12.95 -19.16
C TYR A 101 6.80 -11.70 -18.79
N MET A 102 7.44 -11.04 -19.77
CA MET A 102 8.12 -9.76 -19.55
C MET A 102 7.12 -8.66 -19.15
N ALA A 103 5.97 -8.60 -19.82
CA ALA A 103 4.89 -7.66 -19.50
C ALA A 103 4.33 -7.92 -18.09
N LEU A 104 4.06 -9.19 -17.76
CA LEU A 104 3.61 -9.58 -16.42
C LEU A 104 4.65 -9.22 -15.35
N PHE A 105 5.92 -9.52 -15.59
CA PHE A 105 7.01 -9.17 -14.70
C PHE A 105 7.09 -7.66 -14.47
N GLY A 106 7.02 -6.88 -15.55
CA GLY A 106 6.99 -5.42 -15.46
C GLY A 106 5.78 -4.89 -14.69
N TYR A 107 4.61 -5.51 -14.86
CA TYR A 107 3.42 -5.14 -14.10
C TYR A 107 3.58 -5.39 -12.60
N VAL A 108 4.07 -6.58 -12.22
CA VAL A 108 4.29 -6.96 -10.81
C VAL A 108 5.36 -6.08 -10.18
N ALA A 109 6.48 -5.88 -10.86
CA ALA A 109 7.57 -5.02 -10.40
C ALA A 109 7.13 -3.55 -10.26
N GLY A 110 6.39 -3.02 -11.24
CA GLY A 110 5.90 -1.64 -11.21
C GLY A 110 4.83 -1.40 -10.15
N SER A 111 3.94 -2.37 -9.94
CA SER A 111 2.85 -2.24 -8.98
C SER A 111 3.29 -2.44 -7.53
N LEU A 112 4.03 -3.52 -7.22
CA LEU A 112 4.46 -3.83 -5.85
C LEU A 112 5.82 -3.22 -5.51
N GLY A 113 6.78 -3.25 -6.44
CA GLY A 113 8.14 -2.77 -6.16
C GLY A 113 8.18 -1.28 -5.89
N ILE A 114 7.43 -0.48 -6.66
CA ILE A 114 7.36 0.97 -6.45
C ILE A 114 6.57 1.30 -5.18
N GLU A 115 5.55 0.52 -4.83
CA GLU A 115 4.81 0.71 -3.57
C GLU A 115 5.70 0.49 -2.34
N VAL A 116 6.50 -0.59 -2.34
CA VAL A 116 7.45 -0.86 -1.26
C VAL A 116 8.51 0.24 -1.17
N LEU A 117 9.04 0.69 -2.31
CA LEU A 117 10.02 1.78 -2.35
C LEU A 117 9.42 3.10 -1.81
N MET A 118 8.18 3.41 -2.19
CA MET A 118 7.50 4.62 -1.71
C MET A 118 7.19 4.55 -0.22
N ALA A 119 6.75 3.40 0.29
CA ALA A 119 6.53 3.20 1.72
C ALA A 119 7.80 3.43 2.54
N GLU A 120 8.96 2.97 2.05
CA GLU A 120 10.25 3.20 2.70
C GLU A 120 10.68 4.68 2.66
N MET A 121 10.35 5.40 1.58
CA MET A 121 10.62 6.84 1.47
C MET A 121 9.73 7.68 2.38
N ASP A 122 8.47 7.30 2.55
CA ASP A 122 7.52 7.98 3.45
C ASP A 122 7.91 7.76 4.93
N ASP A 123 8.37 6.55 5.30
CA ASP A 123 8.89 6.27 6.65
C ASP A 123 10.23 6.99 6.95
N ALA A 124 10.99 7.36 5.91
CA ALA A 124 12.29 8.03 6.03
C ALA A 124 12.18 9.56 6.23
N VAL A 125 11.00 10.15 6.05
CA VAL A 125 10.73 11.51 6.52
C VAL A 125 10.38 11.37 8.00
N PRO A 126 11.27 11.68 8.96
CA PRO A 126 10.83 11.79 10.35
C PRO A 126 9.64 12.74 10.34
N ASP A 127 8.60 12.44 11.10
CA ASP A 127 7.55 13.38 11.48
C ASP A 127 8.24 14.67 11.95
N GLN A 128 8.61 15.55 11.03
CA GLN A 128 8.67 16.95 11.27
C GLN A 128 7.21 17.21 11.58
N ALA A 129 6.94 17.19 12.88
CA ALA A 129 5.79 17.80 13.46
C ALA A 129 5.73 19.18 12.81
N TRP A 130 4.98 19.28 11.72
CA TRP A 130 4.41 20.53 11.29
C TRP A 130 3.88 21.09 12.59
N PRO A 131 4.36 22.26 13.06
CA PRO A 131 3.80 22.86 14.24
C PRO A 131 2.31 22.85 13.96
N GLN A 132 1.58 22.04 14.73
CA GLN A 132 0.13 21.95 14.63
C GLN A 132 -0.29 23.40 14.56
N GLU A 133 -0.88 23.83 13.43
CA GLU A 133 -1.52 25.13 13.39
C GLU A 133 -2.40 25.11 14.62
N GLN A 134 -1.96 25.83 15.66
CA GLN A 134 -2.70 26.00 16.88
C GLN A 134 -3.92 26.72 16.37
N ARG A 135 -4.99 25.96 16.05
CA ARG A 135 -6.29 26.54 15.79
C ARG A 135 -6.46 27.49 16.96
N PRO A 136 -6.56 28.82 16.72
CA PRO A 136 -6.77 29.76 17.80
C PRO A 136 -7.89 29.16 18.63
N ALA A 137 -7.61 28.89 19.91
CA ALA A 137 -8.61 28.33 20.78
C ALA A 137 -9.85 29.20 20.58
N LEU A 138 -10.95 28.62 20.08
CA LEU A 138 -12.19 29.36 20.04
C LEU A 138 -12.38 29.87 21.47
N PRO A 139 -12.65 31.18 21.67
CA PRO A 139 -12.89 31.71 22.99
C PRO A 139 -13.89 30.78 23.66
N GLU A 140 -13.52 30.33 24.86
CA GLU A 140 -14.31 29.41 25.66
C GLU A 140 -15.75 29.92 25.62
N PRO A 141 -16.71 29.12 25.11
CA PRO A 141 -18.08 29.59 25.04
C PRO A 141 -18.45 29.97 26.46
N GLU A 142 -18.77 31.26 26.67
CA GLU A 142 -19.27 31.76 27.94
C GLU A 142 -20.26 30.73 28.44
N THR A 143 -19.94 30.15 29.60
CA THR A 143 -20.84 29.26 30.31
C THR A 143 -22.12 30.06 30.52
N ARG A 144 -23.07 29.90 29.61
CA ARG A 144 -24.43 30.38 29.82
C ARG A 144 -24.81 29.81 31.18
N PRO A 145 -25.20 30.64 32.15
CA PRO A 145 -25.66 30.13 33.43
C PRO A 145 -26.69 29.06 33.11
N VAL A 146 -26.46 27.85 33.65
CA VAL A 146 -27.40 26.74 33.52
C VAL A 146 -28.76 27.35 33.85
N ALA A 147 -29.66 27.40 32.87
CA ALA A 147 -31.00 27.89 33.12
C ALA A 147 -31.56 26.99 34.22
N GLU A 148 -31.71 27.54 35.43
CA GLU A 148 -32.43 26.88 36.51
C GLU A 148 -33.76 26.46 35.90
N LYS A 149 -34.05 25.16 35.93
CA LYS A 149 -35.35 24.67 35.47
C LYS A 149 -36.39 25.50 36.21
N PRO A 150 -37.29 26.23 35.52
CA PRO A 150 -38.32 26.99 36.21
C PRO A 150 -39.08 26.01 37.09
N ALA A 151 -39.22 26.35 38.38
CA ALA A 151 -39.98 25.53 39.31
C ALA A 151 -41.36 25.22 38.68
N PRO A 152 -41.85 23.98 38.80
CA PRO A 152 -43.14 23.61 38.23
C PRO A 152 -44.20 24.58 38.76
N PHE A 153 -44.96 25.17 37.85
CA PHE A 153 -46.00 26.13 38.18
C PHE A 153 -46.98 25.52 39.20
N ARG A 154 -46.99 26.06 40.42
CA ARG A 154 -47.95 25.70 41.47
C ARG A 154 -49.02 26.77 41.53
N TYR A 155 -50.29 26.37 41.49
CA TYR A 155 -51.40 27.28 41.73
C TYR A 155 -51.38 27.71 43.20
N ALA A 156 -51.72 28.98 43.46
CA ALA A 156 -51.86 29.50 44.82
C ALA A 156 -52.83 28.62 45.59
N THR A 157 -52.38 28.09 46.73
CA THR A 157 -53.23 27.38 47.66
C THR A 157 -53.81 28.40 48.64
N TRP A 158 -55.05 28.19 49.07
CA TRP A 158 -55.70 29.09 50.04
C TRP A 158 -54.93 29.23 51.37
N ASP A 159 -53.98 28.33 51.64
CA ASP A 159 -53.07 28.38 52.79
C ASP A 159 -51.96 29.45 52.67
N ASP A 160 -51.74 30.05 51.48
CA ASP A 160 -50.65 31.02 51.27
C ASP A 160 -50.97 32.42 51.90
N GLU A 161 -52.20 32.65 52.39
CA GLU A 161 -52.58 33.90 53.08
C GLU A 161 -52.19 33.93 54.57
N GLU A 162 -51.92 32.79 55.20
CA GLU A 162 -51.58 32.73 56.63
C GLU A 162 -50.09 32.96 56.93
N GLU A 163 -49.20 32.82 55.95
CA GLU A 163 -47.75 33.02 56.14
C GLU A 163 -47.29 34.49 56.05
N GLN A 164 -48.17 35.43 55.69
CA GLN A 164 -47.84 36.87 55.60
C GLN A 164 -48.41 37.73 56.73
N ALA A 165 -48.93 37.12 57.81
CA ALA A 165 -49.47 37.81 58.99
C ALA A 165 -48.63 37.57 60.26
#